data_AF-A0A183AFA5-F1
#
_entry.id   AF-A0A183AFA5-F1
#
_cell.length_a   1.000
_cell.length_b   1.000
_cell.length_c   1.000
_cell.angle_alpha   90.00
_cell.angle_beta   90.00
_cell.angle_gamma   90.00
#
_symmetry.space_group_name_H-M   'P 1'
#
loop_
_entity.id
_entity.type
_entity.pdbx_description
1 polymer ?
#
loop_
_entity_poly.entity_id
_entity_poly.type
_entity_poly.pdbx_seq_one_letter_code
_entity_poly.pdbx_strand_id
1 'polypeptide(L)'
;MNNYTRKIYFKQEEVEHSGPSVNSNDIEQRIAARRLRIQNRLEMQKPEDDSKQAEEQKELSLSQKQIDLSSKHISKLVRDGDSFISNVRVACDARENLRRTEEDELNAHRIEKLETDAKVGMESFNHISEQWDKLRDSEIPQDTRDMLAKQKADCADLVAEKNKLINELNLEIKAKDDHYVRELKKRTEDIDLLSERMESQIQAMQKTYREELAAIEIRYLEEQRLRVEEFDHELNELRTKHSEEYNALKISLETEVETLELQLLKLKATYQLNLEKLEYNFQVLKRRDEENMITKSNQKRKITRMQDLLNNLHNKAIKQEKQYCLENEQLSEDYKKRMENFKDLQKKSKLLIEAEHKNFREIWIMNEEALKKLANKLLEASRVINEQQLGIPWRRPDV
;
A
#
# COMPACT_ATOMS: atom_id res chain seq x y z
N MET A 1 39.12 -17.85 -78.97
CA MET A 1 39.50 -18.52 -77.70
C MET A 1 39.13 -17.60 -76.56
N ASN A 2 38.41 -18.14 -75.57
CA ASN A 2 37.65 -17.42 -74.54
C ASN A 2 38.50 -16.55 -73.61
N ASN A 3 37.99 -15.34 -73.29
CA ASN A 3 38.50 -14.42 -72.26
C ASN A 3 38.29 -14.91 -70.80
N TYR A 4 37.96 -16.19 -70.60
CA TYR A 4 37.68 -16.79 -69.30
C TYR A 4 38.85 -17.55 -68.67
N THR A 5 39.97 -17.73 -69.38
CA THR A 5 41.14 -18.48 -68.87
C THR A 5 42.34 -17.61 -68.49
N ARG A 6 42.24 -16.28 -68.62
CA ARG A 6 43.35 -15.35 -68.27
C ARG A 6 43.28 -14.74 -66.87
N LYS A 7 42.37 -15.21 -66.01
CA LYS A 7 42.14 -14.68 -64.64
C LYS A 7 42.54 -15.63 -63.51
N ILE A 8 43.30 -16.70 -63.78
CA ILE A 8 43.70 -17.68 -62.75
C ILE A 8 45.12 -17.43 -62.22
N TYR A 9 45.96 -16.64 -62.92
CA TYR A 9 47.38 -16.45 -62.55
C TYR A 9 47.79 -15.01 -62.21
N PHE A 10 46.85 -14.07 -62.15
CA PHE A 10 47.11 -12.73 -61.61
C PHE A 10 46.05 -12.39 -60.59
N LYS A 11 46.24 -12.89 -59.36
CA LYS A 11 45.67 -12.23 -58.19
C LYS A 11 46.37 -10.88 -58.12
N GLN A 12 45.72 -9.83 -58.62
CA GLN A 12 46.09 -8.48 -58.24
C GLN A 12 45.97 -8.47 -56.72
N GLU A 13 47.10 -8.40 -56.02
CA GLU A 13 47.12 -7.98 -54.64
C GLU A 13 46.42 -6.63 -54.61
N GLU A 14 45.17 -6.60 -54.16
CA GLU A 14 44.64 -5.38 -53.56
C GLU A 14 45.63 -5.06 -52.45
N VAL A 15 46.45 -4.03 -52.70
CA VAL A 15 47.29 -3.43 -51.68
C VAL A 15 46.32 -2.98 -50.61
N GLU A 16 46.14 -3.81 -49.58
CA GLU A 16 45.54 -3.42 -48.32
C GLU A 16 46.14 -2.06 -47.99
N HIS A 17 45.26 -1.09 -47.75
CA HIS A 17 45.62 0.29 -47.46
C HIS A 17 46.47 0.27 -46.19
N SER A 18 47.78 0.06 -46.38
CA SER A 18 48.74 -0.11 -45.30
C SER A 18 48.73 1.24 -44.59
N GLY A 19 48.36 1.20 -43.31
CA GLY A 19 48.31 2.38 -42.49
C GLY A 19 49.64 3.15 -42.53
N PRO A 20 49.68 4.40 -42.08
CA PRO A 20 50.84 5.26 -42.19
C PRO A 20 52.13 4.53 -41.75
N SER A 21 53.04 4.31 -42.69
CA SER A 21 54.29 3.57 -42.45
C SER A 21 55.44 4.51 -42.12
N VAL A 22 56.21 4.18 -41.09
CA VAL A 22 57.39 4.96 -40.66
C VAL A 22 58.53 4.91 -41.69
N ASN A 23 58.50 3.91 -42.57
CA ASN A 23 59.50 3.69 -43.62
C ASN A 23 59.02 4.17 -45.01
N SER A 24 57.90 4.89 -45.08
CA SER A 24 57.43 5.50 -46.33
C SER A 24 58.37 6.62 -46.77
N ASN A 25 58.53 6.81 -48.09
CA ASN A 25 59.34 7.88 -48.67
C ASN A 25 58.68 9.27 -48.46
N ASP A 26 57.38 9.30 -48.21
CA ASP A 26 56.59 10.51 -47.98
C ASP A 26 56.71 11.03 -46.53
N ILE A 27 57.02 12.33 -46.38
CA ILE A 27 57.20 13.00 -45.09
C ILE A 27 55.90 13.01 -44.28
N GLU A 28 54.75 13.22 -44.92
CA GLU A 28 53.46 13.33 -44.21
C GLU A 28 53.04 11.99 -43.61
N GLN A 29 53.22 10.90 -44.36
CA GLN A 29 52.96 9.54 -43.86
C GLN A 29 53.87 9.18 -42.67
N ARG A 30 55.14 9.61 -42.67
CA ARG A 30 56.03 9.40 -41.52
C ARG A 30 55.62 10.20 -40.29
N ILE A 31 55.13 11.43 -40.47
CA ILE A 31 54.63 12.26 -39.36
C ILE A 31 53.35 11.65 -38.79
N ALA A 32 52.42 11.21 -39.64
CA ALA A 32 51.19 10.54 -39.22
C ALA A 32 51.48 9.24 -38.46
N ALA A 33 52.39 8.41 -38.97
CA ALA A 33 52.82 7.17 -38.31
C ALA A 33 53.46 7.41 -36.94
N ARG A 34 54.27 8.47 -36.81
CA ARG A 34 54.89 8.87 -35.53
C ARG A 34 53.85 9.42 -34.54
N ARG A 35 52.89 10.24 -35.00
CA ARG A 35 51.78 10.74 -34.17
C ARG A 35 50.93 9.58 -33.63
N LEU A 36 50.60 8.61 -34.47
CA LEU A 36 49.88 7.39 -34.06
C LEU A 36 50.66 6.57 -33.03
N ARG A 37 51.98 6.38 -33.20
CA ARG A 37 52.79 5.69 -32.19
C ARG A 37 52.86 6.45 -30.87
N ILE A 38 52.97 7.77 -30.90
CA ILE A 38 53.02 8.61 -29.69
C ILE A 38 51.66 8.59 -28.99
N GLN A 39 50.56 8.66 -29.75
CA GLN A 39 49.21 8.57 -29.20
C GLN A 39 48.95 7.20 -28.56
N ASN A 40 49.29 6.09 -29.25
CA ASN A 40 49.15 4.75 -28.68
C ASN A 40 50.05 4.56 -27.44
N ARG A 41 51.25 5.16 -27.41
CA ARG A 41 52.14 5.11 -26.25
C ARG A 41 51.59 5.93 -25.08
N LEU A 42 50.94 7.08 -25.36
CA LEU A 42 50.25 7.89 -24.35
C LEU A 42 48.97 7.20 -23.84
N GLU A 43 48.24 6.48 -24.69
CA GLU A 43 47.09 5.65 -24.30
C GLU A 43 47.52 4.45 -23.45
N MET A 44 48.62 3.77 -23.79
CA MET A 44 49.20 2.70 -22.97
C MET A 44 49.84 3.19 -21.65
N GLN A 45 50.20 4.47 -21.55
CA GLN A 45 50.74 5.09 -20.33
C GLN A 45 49.69 5.78 -19.47
N LYS A 46 48.46 5.94 -19.96
CA LYS A 46 47.35 6.23 -19.06
C LYS A 46 47.17 4.99 -18.19
N PRO A 47 47.23 5.09 -16.86
CA PRO A 47 46.77 3.98 -16.02
C PRO A 47 45.37 3.62 -16.51
N GLU A 48 45.12 2.33 -16.74
CA GLU A 48 43.75 1.87 -16.93
C GLU A 48 42.96 2.42 -15.74
N ASP A 49 42.00 3.28 -16.07
CA ASP A 49 41.05 3.81 -15.10
C ASP A 49 40.16 2.61 -14.74
N ASP A 50 40.64 1.78 -13.79
CA ASP A 50 39.91 0.69 -13.11
C ASP A 50 38.60 1.19 -12.45
N SER A 51 38.34 2.50 -12.51
CA SER A 51 37.15 3.18 -12.05
C SER A 51 35.90 2.96 -12.93
N LYS A 52 35.99 2.27 -14.08
CA LYS A 52 34.83 1.96 -14.95
C LYS A 52 34.48 0.48 -15.11
N GLN A 53 35.08 -0.42 -14.32
CA GLN A 53 34.61 -1.80 -14.15
C GLN A 53 33.97 -2.06 -12.77
N ALA A 54 33.80 -1.00 -11.96
CA ALA A 54 33.22 -1.07 -10.62
C ALA A 54 31.73 -0.72 -10.55
N GLU A 55 31.08 -0.41 -11.68
CA GLU A 55 29.63 -0.17 -11.75
C GLU A 55 28.98 -1.31 -12.54
N GLU A 56 28.13 -2.07 -11.85
CA GLU A 56 27.46 -3.32 -12.28
C GLU A 56 28.28 -4.62 -12.18
N GLN A 57 28.89 -4.89 -11.03
CA GLN A 57 28.91 -6.28 -10.55
C GLN A 57 27.47 -6.65 -10.14
N LYS A 58 26.61 -6.98 -11.13
CA LYS A 58 25.53 -7.93 -10.85
C LYS A 58 26.23 -9.15 -10.26
N GLU A 59 25.94 -9.50 -9.01
CA GLU A 59 26.43 -10.74 -8.45
C GLU A 59 26.05 -11.85 -9.43
N LEU A 60 27.06 -12.32 -10.18
CA LEU A 60 26.87 -13.39 -11.14
C LEU A 60 26.29 -14.55 -10.34
N SER A 61 25.15 -15.03 -10.81
CA SER A 61 24.47 -16.21 -10.28
C SER A 61 25.48 -17.35 -10.07
N LEU A 62 25.27 -18.17 -9.03
CA LEU A 62 26.19 -19.27 -8.69
C LEU A 62 26.40 -20.20 -9.89
N SER A 63 25.35 -20.45 -10.67
CA SER A 63 25.42 -21.20 -11.92
C SER A 63 26.27 -20.49 -12.99
N GLN A 64 26.16 -19.17 -13.12
CA GLN A 64 26.96 -18.39 -14.08
C GLN A 64 28.45 -18.40 -13.74
N LYS A 65 28.81 -18.26 -12.45
CA LYS A 65 30.20 -18.40 -11.99
C LYS A 65 30.76 -19.78 -12.30
N GLN A 66 29.95 -20.83 -12.14
CA GLN A 66 30.33 -22.19 -12.48
C GLN A 66 30.56 -22.36 -13.98
N ILE A 67 29.70 -21.81 -14.84
CA ILE A 67 29.86 -21.85 -16.30
C ILE A 67 31.18 -21.21 -16.74
N ASP A 68 31.55 -20.06 -16.16
CA ASP A 68 32.80 -19.37 -16.49
C ASP A 68 34.04 -20.18 -16.07
N LEU A 69 33.98 -20.83 -14.90
CA LEU A 69 35.04 -21.73 -14.43
C LEU A 69 35.19 -22.95 -15.35
N SER A 70 34.07 -23.60 -15.69
CA SER A 70 34.02 -24.72 -16.62
C SER A 70 34.58 -24.35 -17.99
N SER A 71 34.22 -23.18 -18.52
CA SER A 71 34.72 -22.67 -19.81
C SER A 71 36.23 -22.46 -19.81
N LYS A 72 36.79 -21.89 -18.72
CA LYS A 72 38.24 -21.74 -18.56
C LYS A 72 38.95 -23.09 -18.47
N HIS A 73 38.38 -24.05 -17.74
CA HIS A 73 38.95 -25.39 -17.61
C HIS A 73 38.99 -26.11 -18.96
N ILE A 74 37.88 -26.11 -19.69
CA ILE A 74 37.76 -26.69 -21.03
C ILE A 74 38.75 -26.02 -22.00
N SER A 75 38.85 -24.69 -21.98
CA SER A 75 39.77 -23.94 -22.83
C SER A 75 41.23 -24.32 -22.58
N LYS A 76 41.60 -24.53 -21.30
CA LYS A 76 42.95 -24.99 -20.95
C LYS A 76 43.20 -26.40 -21.50
N LEU A 77 42.24 -27.31 -21.32
CA LEU A 77 42.37 -28.68 -21.79
C LEU A 77 42.53 -28.77 -23.32
N VAL A 78 41.78 -27.96 -24.07
CA VAL A 78 41.91 -27.87 -25.53
C VAL A 78 43.32 -27.42 -25.92
N ARG A 79 43.83 -26.34 -25.30
CA ARG A 79 45.18 -25.84 -25.59
C ARG A 79 46.27 -26.86 -25.26
N ASP A 80 46.16 -27.52 -24.11
CA ASP A 80 47.12 -28.54 -23.69
C ASP A 80 47.10 -29.71 -24.69
N GLY A 81 45.92 -30.15 -25.12
CA GLY A 81 45.76 -31.18 -26.14
C GLY A 81 46.32 -30.80 -27.52
N ASP A 82 46.05 -29.59 -27.99
CA ASP A 82 46.63 -29.06 -29.24
C ASP A 82 48.16 -29.06 -29.19
N SER A 83 48.75 -28.74 -28.04
CA SER A 83 50.20 -28.80 -27.84
C SER A 83 50.73 -30.22 -27.96
N PHE A 84 50.04 -31.23 -27.39
CA PHE A 84 50.45 -32.63 -27.48
C PHE A 84 50.42 -33.17 -28.91
N ILE A 85 49.39 -32.83 -29.68
CA ILE A 85 49.28 -33.21 -31.10
C ILE A 85 50.35 -32.48 -31.93
N SER A 86 50.52 -31.18 -31.70
CA SER A 86 51.51 -30.37 -32.43
C SER A 86 52.93 -30.87 -32.20
N ASN A 87 53.26 -31.35 -30.99
CA ASN A 87 54.59 -31.90 -30.69
C ASN A 87 54.91 -33.14 -31.55
N VAL A 88 53.93 -34.01 -31.81
CA VAL A 88 54.13 -35.17 -32.72
C VAL A 88 54.39 -34.69 -34.14
N ARG A 89 53.57 -33.75 -34.62
CA ARG A 89 53.73 -33.18 -35.97
C ARG A 89 55.11 -32.55 -36.16
N VAL A 90 55.55 -31.70 -35.23
CA VAL A 90 56.86 -31.03 -35.29
C VAL A 90 58.00 -32.06 -35.29
N ALA A 91 57.92 -33.13 -34.50
CA ALA A 91 58.92 -34.19 -34.50
C ALA A 91 58.95 -34.98 -35.82
N CYS A 92 57.80 -35.22 -36.44
CA CYS A 92 57.71 -35.83 -37.77
C CYS A 92 58.30 -34.93 -38.86
N ASP A 93 58.00 -33.63 -38.83
CA ASP A 93 58.53 -32.66 -39.79
C ASP A 93 60.05 -32.52 -39.67
N ALA A 94 60.58 -32.51 -38.44
CA ALA A 94 62.01 -32.47 -38.18
C ALA A 94 62.73 -33.72 -38.74
N ARG A 95 62.17 -34.92 -38.53
CA ARG A 95 62.73 -36.17 -39.08
C ARG A 95 62.68 -36.20 -40.61
N GLU A 96 61.59 -35.74 -41.21
CA GLU A 96 61.47 -35.66 -42.68
C GLU A 96 62.49 -34.68 -43.28
N ASN A 97 62.72 -33.54 -42.63
CA ASN A 97 63.74 -32.59 -43.08
C ASN A 97 65.14 -33.20 -43.02
N LEU A 98 65.49 -33.90 -41.92
CA LEU A 98 66.77 -34.59 -41.79
C LEU A 98 66.98 -35.63 -42.89
N ARG A 99 65.94 -36.43 -43.17
CA ARG A 99 65.97 -37.43 -44.25
C ARG A 99 66.24 -36.79 -45.60
N ARG A 100 65.55 -35.69 -45.92
CA ARG A 100 65.74 -34.97 -47.19
C ARG A 100 67.18 -34.48 -47.34
N THR A 101 67.76 -33.91 -46.28
CA THR A 101 69.15 -33.46 -46.32
C THR A 101 70.13 -34.61 -46.55
N GLU A 102 69.96 -35.74 -45.86
CA GLU A 102 70.80 -36.92 -46.04
C GLU A 102 70.66 -37.52 -47.46
N GLU A 103 69.44 -37.57 -47.99
CA GLU A 103 69.18 -38.08 -49.34
C GLU A 103 69.78 -37.17 -50.42
N ASP A 104 69.69 -35.85 -50.25
CA ASP A 104 70.29 -34.87 -51.15
C ASP A 104 71.83 -35.00 -51.18
N GLU A 105 72.46 -35.17 -50.01
CA GLU A 105 73.91 -35.40 -49.90
C GLU A 105 74.35 -36.71 -50.57
N LEU A 106 73.64 -37.81 -50.31
CA LEU A 106 73.92 -39.11 -50.94
C LEU A 106 73.70 -39.08 -52.46
N ASN A 107 72.67 -38.37 -52.92
CA ASN A 107 72.42 -38.19 -54.35
C ASN A 107 73.51 -37.35 -55.00
N ALA A 108 73.99 -36.27 -54.36
CA ALA A 108 75.11 -35.48 -54.85
C ALA A 108 76.39 -36.32 -54.99
N HIS A 109 76.72 -37.12 -53.97
CA HIS A 109 77.86 -38.04 -54.02
C HIS A 109 77.72 -39.10 -55.12
N ARG A 110 76.52 -39.66 -55.33
CA ARG A 110 76.27 -40.61 -56.41
C ARG A 110 76.52 -39.98 -57.78
N ILE A 111 76.02 -38.76 -58.00
CA ILE A 111 76.22 -38.03 -59.26
C ILE A 111 77.70 -37.78 -59.51
N GLU A 112 78.44 -37.27 -58.52
CA GLU A 112 79.88 -37.01 -58.62
C GLU A 112 80.66 -38.29 -58.97
N LYS A 113 80.34 -39.41 -58.32
CA LYS A 113 80.98 -40.70 -58.58
C LYS A 113 80.69 -41.22 -60.00
N LEU A 114 79.46 -41.07 -60.48
CA LEU A 114 79.09 -41.45 -61.85
C LEU A 114 79.78 -40.57 -62.89
N GLU A 115 79.93 -39.26 -62.62
CA GLU A 115 80.65 -38.34 -63.51
C GLU A 115 82.15 -38.65 -63.58
N THR A 116 82.77 -38.97 -62.44
CA THR A 116 84.20 -39.34 -62.40
C THR A 116 84.45 -40.68 -63.12
N ASP A 117 83.63 -41.70 -62.88
CA ASP A 117 83.70 -42.98 -63.60
C ASP A 117 83.42 -42.84 -65.11
N ALA A 118 82.51 -41.94 -65.51
CA ALA A 118 82.26 -41.63 -66.91
C ALA A 118 83.49 -40.98 -67.57
N LYS A 119 84.15 -40.03 -66.88
CA LYS A 119 85.39 -39.39 -67.36
C LYS A 119 86.54 -40.40 -67.49
N VAL A 120 86.85 -41.13 -66.41
CA VAL A 120 87.92 -42.13 -66.38
C VAL A 120 87.65 -43.25 -67.39
N GLY A 121 86.41 -43.73 -67.47
CA GLY A 121 86.02 -44.74 -68.45
C GLY A 121 86.17 -44.26 -69.89
N MET A 122 85.84 -42.99 -70.17
CA MET A 122 86.03 -42.38 -71.49
C MET A 122 87.51 -42.21 -71.83
N GLU A 123 88.34 -41.76 -70.89
CA GLU A 123 89.79 -41.62 -71.06
C GLU A 123 90.46 -42.98 -71.35
N SER A 124 90.15 -44.02 -70.57
CA SER A 124 90.63 -45.38 -70.77
C SER A 124 90.15 -45.97 -72.10
N PHE A 125 88.89 -45.72 -72.49
CA PHE A 125 88.35 -46.15 -73.78
C PHE A 125 89.06 -45.48 -74.96
N ASN A 126 89.29 -44.16 -74.89
CA ASN A 126 90.04 -43.42 -75.91
C ASN A 126 91.47 -43.93 -76.02
N HIS A 127 92.14 -44.20 -74.89
CA HIS A 127 93.49 -44.76 -74.88
C HIS A 127 93.54 -46.14 -75.57
N ILE A 128 92.63 -47.04 -75.21
CA ILE A 128 92.47 -48.36 -75.86
C ILE A 128 92.26 -48.17 -77.37
N SER A 129 91.37 -47.27 -77.77
CA SER A 129 91.07 -46.97 -79.18
C SER A 129 92.30 -46.48 -79.95
N GLU A 130 93.09 -45.57 -79.38
CA GLU A 130 94.34 -45.09 -79.99
C GLU A 130 95.39 -46.20 -80.16
N GLN A 131 95.47 -47.14 -79.21
CA GLN A 131 96.39 -48.28 -79.30
C GLN A 131 95.96 -49.29 -80.36
N TRP A 132 94.65 -49.44 -80.63
CA TRP A 132 94.16 -50.22 -81.78
C TRP A 132 94.59 -49.62 -83.12
N ASP A 133 94.64 -48.30 -83.24
CA ASP A 133 95.16 -47.63 -84.44
C ASP A 133 96.67 -47.87 -84.59
N LYS A 134 97.46 -47.79 -83.51
CA LYS A 134 98.89 -48.12 -83.55
C LYS A 134 99.18 -49.60 -83.87
N LEU A 135 98.32 -50.51 -83.40
CA LEU A 135 98.42 -51.94 -83.69
C LEU A 135 98.23 -52.23 -85.19
N ARG A 136 97.42 -51.42 -85.87
CA ARG A 136 97.19 -51.52 -87.32
C ARG A 136 98.44 -51.21 -88.14
N ASP A 137 99.29 -50.33 -87.63
CA ASP A 137 100.52 -49.85 -88.29
C ASP A 137 101.76 -50.69 -87.92
N SER A 138 101.63 -51.71 -87.06
CA SER A 138 102.76 -52.50 -86.55
C SER A 138 103.13 -53.66 -87.50
N GLU A 139 104.38 -53.67 -87.97
CA GLU A 139 104.89 -54.65 -88.95
C GLU A 139 105.50 -55.91 -88.31
N ILE A 140 105.75 -55.91 -86.98
CA ILE A 140 106.46 -57.00 -86.28
C ILE A 140 105.45 -57.95 -85.59
N PRO A 141 105.38 -59.24 -85.97
CA PRO A 141 104.41 -60.19 -85.42
C PRO A 141 104.51 -60.50 -83.91
N GLN A 142 105.70 -60.37 -83.31
CA GLN A 142 105.88 -60.55 -81.86
C GLN A 142 105.34 -59.33 -81.10
N ASP A 143 105.67 -58.13 -81.56
CA ASP A 143 105.18 -56.88 -80.98
C ASP A 143 103.65 -56.76 -81.12
N THR A 144 103.07 -57.16 -82.26
CA THR A 144 101.60 -57.18 -82.42
C THR A 144 100.93 -58.16 -81.46
N ARG A 145 101.52 -59.34 -81.22
CA ARG A 145 101.00 -60.31 -80.25
C ARG A 145 101.02 -59.76 -78.83
N ASP A 146 102.12 -59.13 -78.42
CA ASP A 146 102.26 -58.57 -77.07
C ASP A 146 101.35 -57.35 -76.87
N MET A 147 101.21 -56.49 -77.88
CA MET A 147 100.24 -55.39 -77.85
C MET A 147 98.80 -55.89 -77.84
N LEU A 148 98.45 -56.96 -78.58
CA LEU A 148 97.12 -57.57 -78.52
C LEU A 148 96.81 -58.18 -77.15
N ALA A 149 97.80 -58.81 -76.52
CA ALA A 149 97.65 -59.34 -75.17
C ALA A 149 97.41 -58.21 -74.16
N LYS A 150 98.14 -57.09 -74.31
CA LYS A 150 97.94 -55.89 -73.50
C LYS A 150 96.57 -55.25 -73.74
N GLN A 151 96.16 -55.09 -75.00
CA GLN A 151 94.82 -54.56 -75.33
C GLN A 151 93.69 -55.42 -74.78
N LYS A 152 93.84 -56.76 -74.83
CA LYS A 152 92.88 -57.67 -74.22
C LYS A 152 92.82 -57.53 -72.70
N ALA A 153 93.95 -57.29 -72.04
CA ALA A 153 94.01 -57.00 -70.60
C ALA A 153 93.35 -55.66 -70.27
N ASP A 154 93.70 -54.58 -70.98
CA ASP A 154 93.15 -53.24 -70.77
C ASP A 154 91.62 -53.21 -70.96
N CYS A 155 91.10 -53.94 -71.96
CA CYS A 155 89.64 -54.09 -72.17
C CYS A 155 88.98 -54.89 -71.04
N ALA A 156 89.64 -55.94 -70.54
CA ALA A 156 89.12 -56.74 -69.43
C ALA A 156 89.10 -55.95 -68.12
N ASP A 157 90.11 -55.12 -67.88
CA ASP A 157 90.19 -54.24 -66.71
C ASP A 157 89.08 -53.18 -66.75
N LEU A 158 88.85 -52.51 -67.89
CA LEU A 158 87.74 -51.57 -68.06
C LEU A 158 86.37 -52.22 -67.81
N VAL A 159 86.16 -53.43 -68.33
CA VAL A 159 84.92 -54.19 -68.09
C VAL A 159 84.79 -54.60 -66.61
N ALA A 160 85.89 -54.98 -65.96
CA ALA A 160 85.89 -55.30 -64.53
C ALA A 160 85.54 -54.08 -63.68
N GLU A 161 86.06 -52.89 -64.01
CA GLU A 161 85.71 -51.62 -63.35
C GLU A 161 84.23 -51.26 -63.53
N LYS A 162 83.68 -51.38 -64.75
CA LYS A 162 82.24 -51.16 -64.98
C LYS A 162 81.37 -52.18 -64.25
N ASN A 163 81.75 -53.46 -64.25
CA ASN A 163 81.04 -54.49 -63.47
C ASN A 163 81.10 -54.23 -61.96
N LYS A 164 82.22 -53.70 -61.45
CA LYS A 164 82.34 -53.27 -60.06
C LYS A 164 81.36 -52.13 -59.75
N LEU A 165 81.29 -51.11 -60.59
CA LEU A 165 80.32 -50.01 -60.42
C LEU A 165 78.87 -50.52 -60.47
N ILE A 166 78.54 -51.42 -61.41
CA ILE A 166 77.20 -52.03 -61.49
C ILE A 166 76.85 -52.75 -60.18
N ASN A 167 77.80 -53.51 -59.61
CA ASN A 167 77.58 -54.18 -58.33
C ASN A 167 77.36 -53.19 -57.18
N GLU A 168 78.13 -52.10 -57.14
CA GLU A 168 77.96 -51.04 -56.14
C GLU A 168 76.60 -50.35 -56.26
N LEU A 169 76.15 -50.03 -57.48
CA LEU A 169 74.82 -49.46 -57.72
C LEU A 169 73.69 -50.44 -57.35
N ASN A 170 73.86 -51.73 -57.64
CA ASN A 170 72.89 -52.76 -57.23
C ASN A 170 72.80 -52.91 -55.71
N LEU A 171 73.92 -52.81 -55.00
CA LEU A 171 73.92 -52.80 -53.53
C LEU A 171 73.26 -51.55 -52.98
N GLU A 172 73.48 -50.40 -53.61
CA GLU A 172 72.84 -49.14 -53.24
C GLU A 172 71.32 -49.19 -53.45
N ILE A 173 70.84 -49.76 -54.56
CA ILE A 173 69.41 -49.98 -54.80
C ILE A 173 68.81 -50.84 -53.68
N LYS A 174 69.43 -51.97 -53.34
CA LYS A 174 68.97 -52.83 -52.24
C LYS A 174 68.94 -52.08 -50.90
N ALA A 175 69.98 -51.30 -50.61
CA ALA A 175 70.02 -50.49 -49.40
C ALA A 175 68.92 -49.43 -49.36
N LYS A 176 68.56 -48.83 -50.51
CA LYS A 176 67.42 -47.91 -50.64
C LYS A 176 66.07 -48.60 -50.45
N ASP A 177 65.88 -49.80 -51.00
CA ASP A 177 64.66 -50.59 -50.79
C ASP A 177 64.49 -50.95 -49.29
N ASP A 178 65.56 -51.42 -48.64
CA ASP A 178 65.58 -51.70 -47.20
C ASP A 178 65.35 -50.45 -46.34
N HIS A 179 65.85 -49.29 -46.79
CA HIS A 179 65.57 -48.01 -46.16
C HIS A 179 64.08 -47.65 -46.28
N TYR A 180 63.51 -47.69 -47.49
CA TYR A 180 62.11 -47.37 -47.75
C TYR A 180 61.15 -48.23 -46.92
N VAL A 181 61.40 -49.54 -46.81
CA VAL A 181 60.58 -50.42 -45.96
C VAL A 181 60.67 -50.03 -44.47
N ARG A 182 61.85 -49.65 -43.97
CA ARG A 182 62.01 -49.17 -42.59
C ARG A 182 61.29 -47.85 -42.36
N GLU A 183 61.29 -46.96 -43.33
CA GLU A 183 60.58 -45.69 -43.24
C GLU A 183 59.07 -45.87 -43.24
N LEU A 184 58.55 -46.72 -44.11
CA LEU A 184 57.12 -47.04 -44.11
C LEU A 184 56.68 -47.58 -42.75
N LYS A 185 57.46 -48.49 -42.15
CA LYS A 185 57.17 -49.00 -40.79
C LYS A 185 57.15 -47.88 -39.76
N LYS A 186 58.17 -47.01 -39.74
CA LYS A 186 58.22 -45.86 -38.82
C LYS A 186 57.05 -44.90 -39.04
N ARG A 187 56.66 -44.64 -40.30
CA ARG A 187 55.51 -43.78 -40.63
C ARG A 187 54.21 -44.37 -40.10
N THR A 188 54.02 -45.69 -40.22
CA THR A 188 52.86 -46.38 -39.63
C THR A 188 52.87 -46.25 -38.11
N GLU A 189 54.00 -46.53 -37.45
CA GLU A 189 54.15 -46.38 -35.99
C GLU A 189 53.85 -44.94 -35.51
N ASP A 190 54.31 -43.93 -36.27
CA ASP A 190 54.04 -42.52 -35.97
C ASP A 190 52.54 -42.17 -36.12
N ILE A 191 51.86 -42.74 -37.13
CA ILE A 191 50.41 -42.56 -37.34
C ILE A 191 49.61 -43.25 -36.22
N ASP A 192 50.01 -44.46 -35.83
CA ASP A 192 49.38 -45.21 -34.75
C ASP A 192 49.51 -44.44 -33.43
N LEU A 193 50.72 -43.93 -33.11
CA LEU A 193 50.96 -43.11 -31.93
C LEU A 193 50.14 -41.81 -31.94
N LEU A 194 50.02 -41.15 -33.10
CA LEU A 194 49.16 -39.97 -33.24
C LEU A 194 47.70 -40.31 -32.97
N SER A 195 47.24 -41.44 -33.51
CA SER A 195 45.87 -41.93 -33.35
C SER A 195 45.56 -42.25 -31.89
N GLU A 196 46.42 -42.99 -31.19
CA GLU A 196 46.29 -43.29 -29.76
C GLU A 196 46.24 -42.02 -28.89
N ARG A 197 47.08 -41.01 -29.20
CA ARG A 197 47.08 -39.73 -28.49
C ARG A 197 45.81 -38.93 -28.75
N MET A 198 45.35 -38.87 -29.98
CA MET A 198 44.11 -38.19 -30.34
C MET A 198 42.90 -38.85 -29.67
N GLU A 199 42.83 -40.18 -29.66
CA GLU A 199 41.78 -40.93 -28.97
C GLU A 199 41.81 -40.66 -27.46
N SER A 200 42.99 -40.70 -26.84
CA SER A 200 43.17 -40.39 -25.43
C SER A 200 42.73 -38.95 -25.09
N GLN A 201 43.06 -37.98 -25.95
CA GLN A 201 42.62 -36.60 -25.78
C GLN A 201 41.10 -36.46 -25.93
N ILE A 202 40.49 -37.12 -26.92
CA ILE A 202 39.03 -37.10 -27.11
C ILE A 202 38.34 -37.69 -25.88
N GLN A 203 38.82 -38.82 -25.36
CA GLN A 203 38.25 -39.43 -24.15
C GLN A 203 38.38 -38.52 -22.93
N ALA A 204 39.55 -37.89 -22.74
CA ALA A 204 39.77 -36.94 -21.65
C ALA A 204 38.87 -35.70 -21.78
N MET A 205 38.72 -35.15 -22.98
CA MET A 205 37.80 -34.05 -23.27
C MET A 205 36.35 -34.47 -22.98
N GLN A 206 35.89 -35.61 -23.50
CA GLN A 206 34.53 -36.08 -23.23
C GLN A 206 34.24 -36.27 -21.75
N LYS A 207 35.22 -36.81 -20.99
CA LYS A 207 35.09 -36.98 -19.55
C LYS A 207 34.94 -35.64 -18.83
N THR A 208 35.84 -34.70 -19.09
CA THR A 208 35.80 -33.37 -18.47
C THR A 208 34.55 -32.59 -18.87
N TYR A 209 34.10 -32.63 -20.13
CA TYR A 209 32.83 -32.02 -20.53
C TYR A 209 31.64 -32.58 -19.73
N ARG A 210 31.58 -33.90 -19.51
CA ARG A 210 30.51 -34.51 -18.70
C ARG A 210 30.58 -34.05 -17.24
N GLU A 211 31.77 -34.01 -16.66
CA GLU A 211 31.98 -33.57 -15.28
C GLU A 211 31.61 -32.09 -15.10
N GLU A 212 32.03 -31.23 -16.02
CA GLU A 212 31.69 -29.80 -16.01
C GLU A 212 30.20 -29.55 -16.22
N LEU A 213 29.55 -30.27 -17.14
CA LEU A 213 28.10 -30.19 -17.33
C LEU A 213 27.35 -30.62 -16.07
N ALA A 214 27.74 -31.72 -15.43
CA ALA A 214 27.15 -32.17 -14.18
C ALA A 214 27.36 -31.15 -13.05
N ALA A 215 28.55 -30.53 -12.96
CA ALA A 215 28.83 -29.49 -11.98
C ALA A 215 27.96 -28.24 -12.19
N ILE A 216 27.77 -27.81 -13.44
CA ILE A 216 26.86 -26.70 -13.79
C ILE A 216 25.42 -27.05 -13.40
N GLU A 217 24.95 -28.26 -13.71
CA GLU A 217 23.60 -28.70 -13.39
C GLU A 217 23.36 -28.74 -11.87
N ILE A 218 24.30 -29.28 -11.09
CA ILE A 218 24.22 -29.30 -9.62
C ILE A 218 24.13 -27.88 -9.06
N ARG A 219 24.98 -26.96 -9.53
CA ARG A 219 24.96 -25.56 -9.08
C ARG A 219 23.66 -24.84 -9.44
N TYR A 220 23.14 -25.09 -10.63
CA TYR A 220 21.86 -24.55 -11.06
C TYR A 220 20.70 -25.07 -10.21
N LEU A 221 20.65 -26.37 -9.93
CA LEU A 221 19.61 -26.97 -9.08
C LEU A 221 19.70 -26.49 -7.63
N GLU A 222 20.91 -26.30 -7.11
CA GLU A 222 21.13 -25.75 -5.77
C GLU A 222 20.59 -24.32 -5.65
N GLU A 223 20.84 -23.47 -6.66
CA GLU A 223 20.30 -22.11 -6.72
C GLU A 223 18.78 -22.09 -6.81
N GLN A 224 18.18 -22.96 -7.62
CA GLN A 224 16.72 -23.10 -7.68
C GLN A 224 16.14 -23.56 -6.34
N ARG A 225 16.79 -24.52 -5.67
CA ARG A 225 16.35 -25.01 -4.36
C ARG A 225 16.35 -23.90 -3.31
N LEU A 226 17.44 -23.14 -3.21
CA LEU A 226 17.54 -22.02 -2.28
C LEU A 226 16.45 -20.97 -2.54
N ARG A 227 16.18 -20.66 -3.81
CA ARG A 227 15.13 -19.71 -4.18
C ARG A 227 13.73 -20.20 -3.80
N VAL A 228 13.47 -21.50 -3.95
CA VAL A 228 12.21 -22.12 -3.50
C VAL A 228 12.10 -22.07 -1.98
N GLU A 229 13.17 -22.39 -1.25
CA GLU A 229 13.21 -22.30 0.21
C GLU A 229 12.96 -20.87 0.72
N GLU A 230 13.51 -19.86 0.05
CA GLU A 230 13.25 -18.44 0.33
C GLU A 230 11.77 -18.09 0.15
N PHE A 231 11.16 -18.47 -0.99
CA PHE A 231 9.74 -18.21 -1.22
C PHE A 231 8.83 -18.96 -0.25
N ASP A 232 9.16 -20.20 0.09
CA ASP A 232 8.42 -20.97 1.10
C ASP A 232 8.52 -20.32 2.48
N HIS A 233 9.68 -19.75 2.83
CA HIS A 233 9.86 -18.99 4.06
C HIS A 233 9.01 -17.73 4.06
N GLU A 234 9.09 -16.90 3.01
CA GLU A 234 8.27 -15.69 2.86
C GLU A 234 6.77 -15.97 2.91
N LEU A 235 6.32 -17.04 2.23
CA LEU A 235 4.92 -17.48 2.27
C LEU A 235 4.48 -17.88 3.67
N ASN A 236 5.33 -18.62 4.41
CA ASN A 236 5.01 -19.02 5.78
C ASN A 236 4.97 -17.81 6.71
N GLU A 237 5.92 -16.87 6.61
CA GLU A 237 5.88 -15.62 7.37
C GLU A 237 4.64 -14.78 7.08
N LEU A 238 4.22 -14.69 5.82
CA LEU A 238 3.01 -13.96 5.47
C LEU A 238 1.76 -14.64 6.04
N ARG A 239 1.71 -15.98 6.02
CA ARG A 239 0.62 -16.76 6.62
C ARG A 239 0.55 -16.57 8.13
N THR A 240 1.67 -16.56 8.84
CA THR A 240 1.69 -16.31 10.28
C THR A 240 1.24 -14.89 10.61
N LYS A 241 1.76 -13.88 9.92
CA LYS A 241 1.35 -12.48 10.08
C LYS A 241 -0.15 -12.28 9.86
N HIS A 242 -0.70 -12.80 8.76
CA HIS A 242 -2.14 -12.70 8.50
C HIS A 242 -2.99 -13.43 9.56
N SER A 243 -2.52 -14.59 10.05
CA SER A 243 -3.20 -15.32 11.14
C SER A 243 -3.19 -14.52 12.44
N GLU A 244 -2.06 -13.90 12.79
CA GLU A 244 -1.90 -13.05 13.97
C GLU A 244 -2.79 -11.79 13.87
N GLU A 245 -2.79 -11.11 12.73
CA GLU A 245 -3.64 -9.94 12.46
C GLU A 245 -5.12 -10.30 12.56
N TYR A 246 -5.54 -11.42 11.96
CA TYR A 246 -6.91 -11.91 12.04
C TYR A 246 -7.30 -12.23 13.49
N ASN A 247 -6.45 -12.92 14.24
CA ASN A 247 -6.72 -13.26 15.63
C ASN A 247 -6.78 -12.02 16.52
N ALA A 248 -5.89 -11.04 16.32
CA ALA A 248 -5.90 -9.78 17.05
C ALA A 248 -7.19 -8.99 16.77
N LEU A 249 -7.59 -8.89 15.50
CA LEU A 249 -8.84 -8.24 15.12
C LEU A 249 -10.06 -8.96 15.71
N LYS A 250 -10.06 -10.30 15.64
CA LYS A 250 -11.12 -11.12 16.21
C LYS A 250 -11.27 -10.88 17.71
N ILE A 251 -10.17 -10.92 18.47
CA ILE A 251 -10.17 -10.64 19.91
C ILE A 251 -10.70 -9.23 20.18
N SER A 252 -10.25 -8.21 19.43
CA SER A 252 -10.73 -6.84 19.58
C SER A 252 -12.24 -6.75 19.39
N LEU A 253 -12.78 -7.33 18.32
CA LEU A 253 -14.21 -7.32 18.03
C LEU A 253 -15.02 -8.11 19.07
N GLU A 254 -14.54 -9.27 19.51
CA GLU A 254 -15.17 -10.05 20.59
C GLU A 254 -15.22 -9.23 21.89
N THR A 255 -14.12 -8.55 22.26
CA THR A 255 -14.12 -7.69 23.45
C THR A 255 -15.07 -6.50 23.32
N GLU A 256 -15.17 -5.86 22.14
CA GLU A 256 -16.14 -4.78 21.91
C GLU A 256 -17.58 -5.28 22.07
N VAL A 257 -17.91 -6.46 21.52
CA VAL A 257 -19.22 -7.09 21.70
C VAL A 257 -19.53 -7.32 23.18
N GLU A 258 -18.60 -7.91 23.93
CA GLU A 258 -18.76 -8.13 25.38
C GLU A 258 -19.00 -6.82 26.14
N THR A 259 -18.26 -5.75 25.81
CA THR A 259 -18.46 -4.44 26.45
C THR A 259 -19.83 -3.84 26.16
N LEU A 260 -20.32 -3.97 24.92
CA LEU A 260 -21.64 -3.49 24.52
C LEU A 260 -22.76 -4.26 25.23
N GLU A 261 -22.61 -5.59 25.35
CA GLU A 261 -23.55 -6.42 26.10
C GLU A 261 -23.62 -6.01 27.57
N LEU A 262 -22.47 -5.76 28.19
CA LEU A 262 -22.39 -5.31 29.58
C LEU A 262 -23.01 -3.92 29.77
N GLN A 263 -22.77 -3.00 28.84
CA GLN A 263 -23.41 -1.68 28.84
C GLN A 263 -24.93 -1.80 28.71
N LEU A 264 -25.42 -2.68 27.83
CA LEU A 264 -26.85 -2.92 27.63
C LEU A 264 -27.51 -3.52 28.88
N LEU A 265 -26.85 -4.48 29.54
CA LEU A 265 -27.30 -5.03 30.83
C LEU A 265 -27.38 -3.95 31.91
N LYS A 266 -26.35 -3.10 32.02
CA LYS A 266 -26.33 -1.97 32.96
C LYS A 266 -27.48 -1.00 32.67
N LEU A 267 -27.70 -0.67 31.40
CA LEU A 267 -28.78 0.20 30.97
C LEU A 267 -30.16 -0.39 31.35
N LYS A 268 -30.38 -1.69 31.06
CA LYS A 268 -31.61 -2.39 31.46
C LYS A 268 -31.85 -2.32 32.97
N ALA A 269 -30.83 -2.57 33.78
CA ALA A 269 -30.95 -2.48 35.24
C ALA A 269 -31.29 -1.05 35.71
N THR A 270 -30.67 -0.03 35.11
CA THR A 270 -31.00 1.38 35.45
C THR A 270 -32.42 1.75 35.06
N TYR A 271 -32.91 1.30 33.90
CA TYR A 271 -34.30 1.55 33.49
C TYR A 271 -35.30 0.84 34.38
N GLN A 272 -35.03 -0.40 34.77
CA GLN A 272 -35.89 -1.14 35.69
C GLN A 272 -36.03 -0.39 37.03
N LEU A 273 -34.91 0.06 37.61
CA LEU A 273 -34.92 0.84 38.84
C LEU A 273 -35.68 2.16 38.69
N ASN A 274 -35.51 2.86 37.56
CA ASN A 274 -36.21 4.10 37.30
C ASN A 274 -37.72 3.89 37.13
N LEU A 275 -38.12 2.78 36.52
CA LEU A 275 -39.52 2.40 36.37
C LEU A 275 -40.16 2.13 37.73
N GLU A 276 -39.48 1.39 38.61
CA GLU A 276 -39.94 1.15 39.99
C GLU A 276 -40.06 2.44 40.80
N LYS A 277 -39.09 3.37 40.65
CA LYS A 277 -39.17 4.70 41.28
C LYS A 277 -40.36 5.51 40.77
N LEU A 278 -40.64 5.46 39.47
CA LEU A 278 -41.76 6.17 38.86
C LEU A 278 -43.10 5.59 39.32
N GLU A 279 -43.21 4.26 39.37
CA GLU A 279 -44.38 3.54 39.89
C GLU A 279 -44.64 3.91 41.35
N TYR A 280 -43.61 3.93 42.19
CA TYR A 280 -43.72 4.39 43.58
C TYR A 280 -44.23 5.84 43.66
N ASN A 281 -43.64 6.76 42.90
CA ASN A 281 -44.05 8.17 42.87
C ASN A 281 -45.52 8.31 42.42
N PHE A 282 -45.93 7.54 41.42
CA PHE A 282 -47.30 7.53 40.93
C PHE A 282 -48.27 7.05 42.03
N GLN A 283 -47.95 5.98 42.75
CA GLN A 283 -48.77 5.49 43.85
C GLN A 283 -48.92 6.51 44.98
N VAL A 284 -47.84 7.20 45.35
CA VAL A 284 -47.88 8.27 46.36
C VAL A 284 -48.77 9.43 45.91
N LEU A 285 -48.63 9.88 44.66
CA LEU A 285 -49.49 10.93 44.10
C LEU A 285 -50.95 10.50 44.07
N LYS A 286 -51.24 9.26 43.65
CA LYS A 286 -52.59 8.71 43.63
C LYS A 286 -53.23 8.72 45.03
N ARG A 287 -52.51 8.25 46.06
CA ARG A 287 -53.00 8.31 47.44
C ARG A 287 -53.28 9.74 47.89
N ARG A 288 -52.38 10.67 47.57
CA ARG A 288 -52.55 12.09 47.89
C ARG A 288 -53.79 12.68 47.21
N ASP A 289 -54.06 12.30 45.97
CA ASP A 289 -55.25 12.74 45.24
C ASP A 289 -56.55 12.16 45.83
N GLU A 290 -56.53 10.90 46.26
CA GLU A 290 -57.65 10.28 46.98
C GLU A 290 -57.93 11.00 48.32
N GLU A 291 -56.88 11.30 49.10
CA GLU A 291 -56.97 12.08 50.34
C GLU A 291 -57.49 13.51 50.10
N ASN A 292 -56.98 14.17 49.05
CA ASN A 292 -57.44 15.50 48.63
C ASN A 292 -58.91 15.46 48.19
N MET A 293 -59.34 14.44 47.45
CA MET A 293 -60.73 14.22 47.04
C MET A 293 -61.65 14.12 48.26
N ILE A 294 -61.29 13.31 49.25
CA ILE A 294 -62.05 13.16 50.50
C ILE A 294 -62.11 14.50 51.25
N THR A 295 -60.97 15.18 51.38
CA THR A 295 -60.89 16.48 52.07
C THR A 295 -61.75 17.54 51.37
N LYS A 296 -61.69 17.62 50.04
CA LYS A 296 -62.51 18.53 49.23
C LYS A 296 -64.00 18.21 49.37
N SER A 297 -64.38 16.93 49.37
CA SER A 297 -65.76 16.50 49.62
C SER A 297 -66.25 16.91 51.02
N ASN A 298 -65.42 16.74 52.05
CA ASN A 298 -65.72 17.15 53.42
C ASN A 298 -65.88 18.67 53.54
N GLN A 299 -64.97 19.44 52.95
CA GLN A 299 -65.05 20.90 52.91
C GLN A 299 -66.30 21.37 52.17
N LYS A 300 -66.61 20.79 50.99
CA LYS A 300 -67.83 21.11 50.23
C LYS A 300 -69.09 20.87 51.06
N ARG A 301 -69.19 19.74 51.77
CA ARG A 301 -70.28 19.45 52.71
C ARG A 301 -70.37 20.45 53.87
N LYS A 302 -69.25 20.96 54.36
CA LYS A 302 -69.22 22.00 55.41
C LYS A 302 -69.70 23.35 54.87
N ILE A 303 -69.27 23.72 53.67
CA ILE A 303 -69.72 24.93 52.96
C ILE A 303 -71.23 24.89 52.74
N THR A 304 -71.77 23.78 52.22
CA THR A 304 -73.22 23.63 52.03
C THR A 304 -74.00 23.81 53.33
N ARG A 305 -73.56 23.18 54.43
CA ARG A 305 -74.18 23.37 55.76
C ARG A 305 -74.14 24.83 56.23
N MET A 306 -73.03 25.53 56.01
CA MET A 306 -72.93 26.95 56.37
C MET A 306 -73.83 27.82 55.48
N GLN A 307 -73.93 27.52 54.19
CA GLN A 307 -74.85 28.21 53.27
C GLN A 307 -76.31 28.00 53.67
N ASP A 308 -76.70 26.77 54.03
CA ASP A 308 -78.05 26.48 54.53
C ASP A 308 -78.36 27.23 55.82
N LEU A 309 -77.41 27.27 56.76
CA LEU A 309 -77.56 28.03 58.02
C LEU A 309 -77.69 29.53 57.76
N LEU A 310 -76.86 30.08 56.86
CA LEU A 310 -76.92 31.48 56.47
C LEU A 310 -78.26 31.80 55.81
N ASN A 311 -78.73 30.99 54.87
CA ASN A 311 -80.03 31.16 54.22
C ASN A 311 -81.19 31.08 55.23
N ASN A 312 -81.11 30.16 56.20
CA ASN A 312 -82.10 30.05 57.27
C ASN A 312 -82.11 31.30 58.17
N LEU A 313 -80.95 31.82 58.56
CA LEU A 313 -80.84 33.05 59.33
C LEU A 313 -81.34 34.26 58.53
N HIS A 314 -80.97 34.35 57.25
CA HIS A 314 -81.44 35.40 56.35
C HIS A 314 -82.97 35.38 56.21
N ASN A 315 -83.57 34.20 55.99
CA ASN A 315 -85.02 34.04 55.94
C ASN A 315 -85.70 34.39 57.27
N LYS A 316 -85.09 34.05 58.42
CA LYS A 316 -85.58 34.46 59.74
C LYS A 316 -85.52 35.98 59.92
N ALA A 317 -84.42 36.61 59.53
CA ALA A 317 -84.26 38.06 59.59
C ALA A 317 -85.31 38.78 58.74
N ILE A 318 -85.52 38.35 57.49
CA ILE A 318 -86.58 38.91 56.61
C ILE A 318 -87.97 38.75 57.24
N LYS A 319 -88.26 37.59 57.84
CA LYS A 319 -89.56 37.37 58.52
C LYS A 319 -89.73 38.28 59.73
N GLN A 320 -88.71 38.42 60.57
CA GLN A 320 -88.73 39.33 61.72
C GLN A 320 -88.88 40.78 61.27
N GLU A 321 -88.17 41.21 60.23
CA GLU A 321 -88.29 42.56 59.67
C GLU A 321 -89.70 42.86 59.18
N LYS A 322 -90.33 41.92 58.44
CA LYS A 322 -91.74 42.03 58.04
C LYS A 322 -92.69 42.09 59.22
N GLN A 323 -92.46 41.26 60.24
CA GLN A 323 -93.27 41.26 61.45
C GLN A 323 -93.18 42.61 62.18
N TYR A 324 -91.97 43.13 62.40
CA TYR A 324 -91.78 44.43 63.03
C TYR A 324 -92.38 45.58 62.22
N CYS A 325 -92.31 45.53 60.88
CA CYS A 325 -92.94 46.52 60.03
C CYS A 325 -94.47 46.54 60.21
N LEU A 326 -95.12 45.37 60.20
CA LEU A 326 -96.57 45.23 60.45
C LEU A 326 -96.97 45.68 61.86
N GLU A 327 -96.21 45.28 62.88
CA GLU A 327 -96.45 45.69 64.28
C GLU A 327 -96.32 47.21 64.43
N ASN A 328 -95.30 47.83 63.83
CA ASN A 328 -95.16 49.30 63.84
C ASN A 328 -96.30 50.00 63.09
N GLU A 329 -96.77 49.44 61.97
CA GLU A 329 -97.90 49.98 61.21
C GLU A 329 -99.19 49.92 62.05
N GLN A 330 -99.49 48.77 62.66
CA GLN A 330 -100.62 48.60 63.58
C GLN A 330 -100.54 49.56 64.77
N LEU A 331 -99.39 49.64 65.45
CA LEU A 331 -99.18 50.58 66.56
C LEU A 331 -99.35 52.04 66.12
N SER A 332 -98.91 52.39 64.91
CA SER A 332 -99.08 53.73 64.36
C SER A 332 -100.54 54.05 64.05
N GLU A 333 -101.31 53.08 63.52
CA GLU A 333 -102.76 53.23 63.32
C GLU A 333 -103.52 53.36 64.64
N ASP A 334 -103.22 52.51 65.62
CA ASP A 334 -103.84 52.56 66.94
C ASP A 334 -103.51 53.87 67.67
N TYR A 335 -102.28 54.36 67.52
CA TYR A 335 -101.88 55.68 68.02
C TYR A 335 -102.69 56.80 67.35
N LYS A 336 -102.84 56.78 66.01
CA LYS A 336 -103.67 57.75 65.28
C LYS A 336 -105.12 57.73 65.77
N LYS A 337 -105.75 56.55 65.87
CA LYS A 337 -107.11 56.39 66.39
C LYS A 337 -107.25 56.93 67.82
N ARG A 338 -106.29 56.60 68.69
CA ARG A 338 -106.29 57.09 70.08
C ARG A 338 -106.12 58.61 70.15
N MET A 339 -105.29 59.19 69.28
CA MET A 339 -105.10 60.64 69.19
C MET A 339 -106.35 61.36 68.66
N GLU A 340 -107.05 60.76 67.70
CA GLU A 340 -108.31 61.28 67.17
C GLU A 340 -109.42 61.24 68.23
N ASN A 341 -109.57 60.12 68.93
CA ASN A 341 -110.46 59.99 70.08
C ASN A 341 -110.14 61.03 71.18
N PHE A 342 -108.86 61.27 71.46
CA PHE A 342 -108.45 62.29 72.44
C PHE A 342 -108.83 63.70 72.00
N LYS A 343 -108.62 64.05 70.71
CA LYS A 343 -109.06 65.34 70.14
C LYS A 343 -110.57 65.53 70.25
N ASP A 344 -111.36 64.49 69.94
CA ASP A 344 -112.81 64.55 70.03
C ASP A 344 -113.29 64.68 71.48
N LEU A 345 -112.65 63.99 72.42
CA LEU A 345 -112.93 64.14 73.85
C LEU A 345 -112.65 65.57 74.33
N GLN A 346 -111.53 66.15 73.90
CA GLN A 346 -111.15 67.53 74.22
C GLN A 346 -112.17 68.53 73.66
N LYS A 347 -112.65 68.35 72.42
CA LYS A 347 -113.73 69.17 71.85
C LYS A 347 -115.02 69.06 72.65
N LYS A 348 -115.45 67.83 73.00
CA LYS A 348 -116.65 67.59 73.81
C LYS A 348 -116.56 68.24 75.20
N SER A 349 -115.41 68.12 75.86
CA SER A 349 -115.16 68.76 77.15
C SER A 349 -115.27 70.28 77.06
N LYS A 350 -114.69 70.90 76.03
CA LYS A 350 -114.79 72.35 75.81
C LYS A 350 -116.25 72.80 75.61
N LEU A 351 -117.01 72.09 74.78
CA LEU A 351 -118.42 72.38 74.54
C LEU A 351 -119.28 72.23 75.81
N LEU A 352 -119.00 71.22 76.66
CA LEU A 352 -119.69 71.05 77.93
C LEU A 352 -119.40 72.20 78.90
N ILE A 353 -118.14 72.63 79.02
CA ILE A 353 -117.76 73.78 79.85
C ILE A 353 -118.48 75.05 79.38
N GLU A 354 -118.51 75.30 78.06
CA GLU A 354 -119.23 76.45 77.49
C GLU A 354 -120.74 76.39 77.78
N ALA A 355 -121.36 75.21 77.69
CA ALA A 355 -122.78 75.00 78.00
C ALA A 355 -123.10 75.22 79.49
N GLU A 356 -122.28 74.67 80.40
CA GLU A 356 -122.41 74.86 81.85
C GLU A 356 -122.32 76.34 82.26
N HIS A 357 -121.33 77.06 81.72
CA HIS A 357 -121.16 78.50 81.99
C HIS A 357 -122.36 79.32 81.51
N LYS A 358 -122.94 78.97 80.35
CA LYS A 358 -124.12 79.67 79.83
C LYS A 358 -125.35 79.43 80.71
N ASN A 359 -125.59 78.19 81.12
CA ASN A 359 -126.72 77.82 81.97
C ASN A 359 -126.63 78.49 83.35
N PHE A 360 -125.43 78.52 83.95
CA PHE A 360 -125.18 79.25 85.20
C PHE A 360 -125.51 80.75 85.09
N ARG A 361 -125.13 81.38 83.96
CA ARG A 361 -125.36 82.81 83.73
C ARG A 361 -126.84 83.15 83.55
N GLU A 362 -127.59 82.30 82.85
CA GLU A 362 -129.03 82.46 82.68
C GLU A 362 -129.78 82.33 84.03
N ILE A 363 -129.40 81.38 84.87
CA ILE A 363 -129.97 81.21 86.22
C ILE A 363 -129.66 82.42 87.13
N TRP A 364 -128.45 82.97 87.05
CA TRP A 364 -128.05 84.14 87.84
C TRP A 364 -128.93 85.37 87.54
N ILE A 365 -129.12 85.68 86.25
CA ILE A 365 -129.90 86.85 85.81
C ILE A 365 -131.36 86.74 86.27
N MET A 366 -131.96 85.55 86.15
CA MET A 366 -133.35 85.30 86.58
C MET A 366 -133.55 85.59 88.08
N ASN A 367 -132.61 85.19 88.93
CA ASN A 367 -132.70 85.40 90.39
C ASN A 367 -132.49 86.87 90.79
N GLU A 368 -131.63 87.61 90.09
CA GLU A 368 -131.37 89.03 90.37
C GLU A 368 -132.61 89.90 90.06
N GLU A 369 -133.31 89.63 88.96
CA GLU A 369 -134.55 90.34 88.60
C GLU A 369 -135.70 90.09 89.58
N ALA A 370 -135.80 88.86 90.13
CA ALA A 370 -136.80 88.52 91.13
C ALA A 370 -136.60 89.31 92.44
N LEU A 371 -135.35 89.47 92.88
CA LEU A 371 -134.99 90.21 94.09
C LEU A 371 -135.28 91.72 93.96
N LYS A 372 -134.97 92.33 92.80
CA LYS A 372 -135.26 93.76 92.53
C LYS A 372 -136.76 94.08 92.56
N LYS A 373 -137.62 93.15 92.12
CA LYS A 373 -139.08 93.32 92.19
C LYS A 373 -139.61 93.28 93.63
N LEU A 374 -139.00 92.46 94.50
CA LEU A 374 -139.41 92.32 95.89
C LEU A 374 -138.98 93.53 96.75
N ALA A 375 -137.77 94.04 96.53
CA ALA A 375 -137.24 95.23 97.21
C ALA A 375 -138.09 96.48 96.94
N ASN A 376 -138.55 96.68 95.70
CA ASN A 376 -139.41 97.82 95.36
C ASN A 376 -140.78 97.78 96.06
N LYS A 377 -141.39 96.60 96.25
CA LYS A 377 -142.65 96.48 97.01
C LYS A 377 -142.51 96.85 98.49
N LEU A 378 -141.36 96.51 99.10
CA LEU A 378 -141.05 96.86 100.49
C LEU A 378 -140.81 98.36 100.68
N LEU A 379 -140.15 99.00 99.72
CA LEU A 379 -139.96 100.46 99.71
C LEU A 379 -141.30 101.21 99.55
N GLU A 380 -142.21 100.71 98.71
CA GLU A 380 -143.54 101.29 98.54
C GLU A 380 -144.39 101.18 99.83
N ALA A 381 -144.32 100.05 100.53
CA ALA A 381 -145.00 99.85 101.80
C ALA A 381 -144.47 100.79 102.91
N SER A 382 -143.16 101.04 102.94
CA SER A 382 -142.53 101.98 103.89
C SER A 382 -142.95 103.43 103.66
N ARG A 383 -143.19 103.85 102.40
CA ARG A 383 -143.70 105.20 102.08
C ARG A 383 -145.07 105.44 102.67
N VAL A 384 -145.99 104.49 102.47
CA VAL A 384 -147.39 104.61 102.90
C VAL A 384 -147.50 104.75 104.41
N ILE A 385 -146.68 104.00 105.17
CA ILE A 385 -146.69 104.05 106.64
C ILE A 385 -146.21 105.40 107.16
N ASN A 386 -145.12 105.96 106.59
CA ASN A 386 -144.54 107.18 107.12
C ASN A 386 -145.33 108.45 106.75
N GLU A 387 -145.98 108.50 105.58
CA GLU A 387 -146.74 109.68 105.14
C GLU A 387 -148.16 109.76 105.73
N GLN A 388 -148.87 108.63 105.93
CA GLN A 388 -150.30 108.67 106.29
C GLN A 388 -150.60 108.60 107.80
N GLN A 389 -149.71 108.07 108.64
CA GLN A 389 -149.99 107.87 110.08
C GLN A 389 -149.25 108.83 111.02
N LEU A 390 -148.11 109.41 110.62
CA LEU A 390 -147.21 110.11 111.55
C LEU A 390 -146.94 111.58 111.21
N GLY A 391 -147.39 112.08 110.05
CA GLY A 391 -147.23 113.49 109.67
C GLY A 391 -145.77 113.96 109.46
N ILE A 392 -144.83 113.02 109.27
CA ILE A 392 -143.40 113.30 109.07
C ILE A 392 -143.04 113.07 107.59
N PRO A 393 -142.31 113.99 106.92
CA PRO A 393 -141.85 113.76 105.55
C PRO A 393 -140.92 112.56 105.46
N TRP A 394 -141.29 111.56 104.65
CA TRP A 394 -140.51 110.35 104.39
C TRP A 394 -139.40 110.61 103.36
N ARG A 395 -138.21 110.04 103.58
CA ARG A 395 -137.13 109.95 102.57
C ARG A 395 -136.81 108.49 102.26
N ARG A 396 -136.74 108.19 100.97
CA ARG A 396 -136.40 106.87 100.41
C ARG A 396 -134.92 106.50 100.68
N PRO A 397 -134.62 105.31 101.23
CA PRO A 397 -133.26 104.76 101.26
C PRO A 397 -132.87 104.10 99.93
N ASP A 398 -131.58 104.13 99.62
CA ASP A 398 -130.97 103.58 98.40
C ASP A 398 -130.95 102.03 98.44
N VAL A 399 -131.47 101.37 97.39
CA VAL A 399 -131.44 99.89 97.19
C VAL A 399 -131.19 99.56 95.73
#